data_AF-A0A259I7W3-F1
#
_entry.id   AF-A0A259I7W3-F1
#
_cell.length_a   1.000
_cell.length_b   1.000
_cell.length_c   1.000
_cell.angle_alpha   90.00
_cell.angle_beta   90.00
_cell.angle_gamma   90.00
#
_symmetry.space_group_name_H-M   'P 1'
#
loop_
_entity.id
_entity.type
_entity.pdbx_description
1 polymer ?
#
loop_
_entity_poly.entity_id
_entity_poly.type
_entity_poly.pdbx_seq_one_letter_code
_entity_poly.pdbx_strand_id
1 'polypeptide(L)'
;MNQHSSTFSGSLPLDTFDETSRANFAACYPETPHKLVHRLGQHPLMQLDALATLAETLPDPSVEYNRAALPLGLNGEKAPANGMGIGETIRNIASTGSWAALKNIEQSPAYADLLM
;
A
#
# COMPACT_ATOMS: atom_id res chain seq x y z
N MET A 1 -31.91 -6.56 13.98
CA MET A 1 -31.41 -5.78 12.84
C MET A 1 -29.92 -5.59 13.03
N ASN A 2 -29.15 -6.12 12.08
CA ASN A 2 -27.72 -5.92 11.80
C ASN A 2 -26.68 -6.32 12.86
N GLN A 3 -26.41 -7.63 12.91
CA GLN A 3 -25.15 -8.18 13.41
C GLN A 3 -24.13 -8.15 12.26
N HIS A 4 -23.17 -7.21 12.27
CA HIS A 4 -22.00 -7.28 11.40
C HIS A 4 -20.95 -8.19 12.06
N SER A 5 -21.15 -9.50 11.94
CA SER A 5 -20.09 -10.47 12.22
C SER A 5 -19.19 -10.59 10.99
N SER A 6 -18.11 -9.81 10.95
CA SER A 6 -16.97 -10.14 10.10
C SER A 6 -15.93 -10.84 10.97
N THR A 7 -16.00 -12.16 10.97
CA THR A 7 -14.98 -13.02 11.58
C THR A 7 -13.79 -13.04 10.63
N PHE A 8 -12.73 -12.30 10.94
CA PHE A 8 -11.48 -12.42 10.21
C PHE A 8 -10.77 -13.69 10.70
N SER A 9 -10.77 -14.74 9.88
CA SER A 9 -9.93 -15.92 10.11
C SER A 9 -8.47 -15.47 10.06
N GLY A 10 -7.67 -15.94 11.03
CA GLY A 10 -6.24 -15.68 11.11
C GLY A 10 -5.59 -15.92 9.75
N SER A 11 -4.89 -14.89 9.26
CA SER A 11 -4.15 -14.95 8.01
C SER A 11 -3.16 -16.11 8.08
N LEU A 12 -3.19 -17.00 7.10
CA LEU A 12 -2.09 -17.94 6.88
C LEU A 12 -0.81 -17.12 6.70
N PRO A 13 0.35 -17.55 7.25
CA PRO A 13 1.62 -16.92 6.95
C PRO A 13 1.79 -16.88 5.43
N LEU A 14 1.95 -15.69 4.86
CA LEU A 14 2.23 -15.61 3.43
C LEU A 14 3.64 -16.13 3.20
N ASP A 15 3.78 -17.13 2.34
CA ASP A 15 5.03 -17.40 1.61
C ASP A 15 5.22 -16.27 0.56
N THR A 16 5.39 -15.04 1.06
CA THR A 16 5.44 -13.80 0.27
C THR A 16 6.62 -13.84 -0.70
N PHE A 17 7.76 -14.31 -0.21
CA PHE A 17 8.99 -14.50 -0.96
C PHE A 17 9.36 -15.97 -0.92
N ASP A 18 9.53 -16.57 -2.09
CA ASP A 18 9.95 -17.96 -2.21
C ASP A 18 11.39 -18.18 -1.72
N GLU A 19 11.81 -19.45 -1.64
CA GLU A 19 13.15 -19.82 -1.18
C GLU A 19 14.25 -19.16 -2.02
N THR A 20 14.07 -19.11 -3.34
CA THR A 20 15.00 -18.45 -4.27
C THR A 20 15.17 -16.96 -3.95
N SER A 21 14.07 -16.24 -3.72
CA SER A 21 14.10 -14.82 -3.39
C SER A 21 14.76 -14.58 -2.04
N ARG A 22 14.49 -15.42 -1.03
CA ARG A 22 15.15 -15.33 0.28
C ARG A 22 16.65 -15.58 0.21
N ALA A 23 17.09 -16.58 -0.56
CA ALA A 23 18.50 -16.89 -0.77
C ALA A 23 19.23 -15.74 -1.49
N ASN A 24 18.62 -15.19 -2.54
CA ASN A 24 19.16 -14.04 -3.25
C ASN A 24 19.27 -12.80 -2.35
N PHE A 25 18.26 -12.52 -1.54
CA PHE A 25 18.31 -11.43 -0.57
C PHE A 25 19.49 -11.59 0.39
N ALA A 26 19.67 -12.77 0.99
CA ALA A 26 20.76 -13.03 1.92
C ALA A 26 22.16 -12.90 1.27
N ALA A 27 22.30 -13.25 -0.01
CA ALA A 27 23.57 -13.14 -0.73
C ALA A 27 23.90 -11.71 -1.16
N CYS A 28 22.89 -10.88 -1.45
CA CYS A 28 23.08 -9.54 -1.99
C CYS A 28 23.02 -8.42 -0.93
N TYR A 29 22.33 -8.66 0.18
CA TYR A 29 22.19 -7.68 1.26
C TYR A 29 23.53 -7.48 2.01
N PRO A 30 23.88 -6.23 2.42
CA PRO A 30 23.13 -4.99 2.22
C PRO A 30 23.51 -4.20 0.95
N GLU A 31 24.61 -4.55 0.29
CA GLU A 31 25.30 -3.60 -0.62
C GLU A 31 24.99 -3.81 -2.11
N THR A 32 24.38 -4.93 -2.49
CA THR A 32 24.09 -5.25 -3.89
C THR A 32 22.58 -5.18 -4.18
N PRO A 33 22.10 -4.29 -5.06
CA PRO A 33 20.71 -4.28 -5.50
C PRO A 33 20.36 -5.56 -6.26
N HIS A 34 19.21 -6.17 -5.94
CA HIS A 34 18.70 -7.36 -6.65
C HIS A 34 17.18 -7.35 -6.72
N LYS A 35 16.61 -7.99 -7.74
CA LYS A 35 15.15 -8.12 -7.90
C LYS A 35 14.65 -9.34 -7.12
N LEU A 36 13.62 -9.14 -6.30
CA LEU A 36 12.91 -10.21 -5.60
C LEU A 36 11.55 -10.43 -6.24
N VAL A 37 11.14 -11.69 -6.38
CA VAL A 37 9.78 -12.04 -6.82
C VAL A 37 8.94 -12.21 -5.57
N HIS A 38 7.77 -11.54 -5.53
CA HIS A 38 6.86 -11.60 -4.40
C HIS A 38 5.43 -11.88 -4.82
N ARG A 39 4.64 -12.38 -3.87
CA ARG A 39 3.23 -12.76 -4.09
C ARG A 39 2.22 -11.73 -3.54
N LEU A 40 2.69 -10.61 -2.98
CA LEU A 40 1.83 -9.56 -2.41
C LEU A 40 0.73 -9.07 -3.36
N GLY A 41 1.00 -8.96 -4.66
CA GLY A 41 0.00 -8.48 -5.63
C GLY A 41 -1.25 -9.37 -5.75
N GLN A 42 -1.17 -10.63 -5.30
CA GLN A 42 -2.30 -11.56 -5.26
C GLN A 42 -3.09 -11.47 -3.93
N HIS A 43 -2.59 -10.72 -2.95
CA HIS A 43 -3.21 -10.64 -1.64
C HIS A 43 -4.47 -9.76 -1.68
N PRO A 44 -5.59 -10.15 -1.05
CA PRO A 44 -6.82 -9.34 -1.03
C PRO A 44 -6.62 -7.93 -0.45
N LEU A 45 -5.77 -7.78 0.57
CA LEU A 45 -5.45 -6.46 1.15
C LEU A 45 -4.58 -5.57 0.25
N MET A 46 -4.03 -6.11 -0.84
CA MET A 46 -3.21 -5.36 -1.80
C MET A 46 -4.01 -4.96 -3.05
N GLN A 47 -5.33 -5.20 -3.05
CA GLN A 47 -6.23 -4.75 -4.13
C GLN A 47 -6.67 -3.30 -3.90
N LEU A 48 -6.92 -2.56 -4.99
CA LEU A 48 -7.23 -1.13 -4.93
C LEU A 48 -8.40 -0.79 -3.99
N ASP A 49 -9.47 -1.60 -3.97
CA ASP A 49 -10.62 -1.36 -3.09
C ASP A 49 -10.27 -1.51 -1.60
N ALA A 50 -9.43 -2.49 -1.25
CA ALA A 50 -8.96 -2.69 0.11
C ALA A 50 -8.02 -1.56 0.55
N LEU A 51 -7.16 -1.09 -0.36
CA LEU A 51 -6.27 0.05 -0.12
C LEU A 51 -7.05 1.36 0.02
N ALA A 52 -8.09 1.56 -0.78
CA ALA A 52 -8.98 2.72 -0.68
C ALA A 52 -9.71 2.75 0.66
N THR A 53 -10.24 1.60 1.08
CA THR A 53 -10.89 1.45 2.39
C THR A 53 -9.90 1.72 3.53
N LEU A 54 -8.69 1.14 3.46
CA LEU A 54 -7.64 1.43 4.45
C LEU A 54 -7.36 2.93 4.53
N ALA A 55 -7.18 3.58 3.38
CA ALA A 55 -6.83 4.99 3.32
C ALA A 55 -7.91 5.91 3.92
N GLU A 56 -9.18 5.56 3.80
CA GLU A 56 -10.30 6.28 4.42
C GLU A 56 -10.35 6.11 5.95
N THR A 57 -9.68 5.08 6.50
CA THR A 57 -9.64 4.79 7.95
C THR A 57 -8.39 5.30 8.65
N LEU A 58 -7.31 5.56 7.91
CA LEU A 58 -6.05 6.05 8.46
C LEU A 58 -6.16 7.52 8.87
N PRO A 59 -5.45 7.95 9.92
CA PRO A 59 -5.42 9.35 10.31
C PRO A 59 -4.66 10.19 9.28
N ASP A 60 -5.00 11.48 9.15
CA ASP A 60 -4.43 12.40 8.15
C ASP A 60 -2.89 12.35 8.02
N PRO A 61 -2.08 12.27 9.10
CA PRO A 61 -0.62 12.21 8.98
C PRO A 61 -0.11 10.94 8.29
N SER A 62 -0.92 9.89 8.24
CA SER A 62 -0.61 8.59 7.65
C SER A 62 -1.00 8.50 6.17
N VAL A 63 -1.58 9.55 5.60
CA VAL A 63 -2.08 9.56 4.22
C VAL A 63 -1.50 10.74 3.45
N GLU A 64 -0.89 10.45 2.30
CA GLU A 64 -0.41 11.48 1.40
C GLU A 64 -0.82 11.16 -0.04
N TYR A 65 -1.39 12.12 -0.74
CA TYR A 65 -1.80 11.94 -2.14
C TYR A 65 -1.88 13.28 -2.85
N ASN A 66 -1.37 13.33 -4.07
CA ASN A 66 -1.35 14.52 -4.91
C ASN A 66 -1.34 14.11 -6.39
N ARG A 67 -1.40 15.10 -7.29
CA ARG A 67 -1.16 14.86 -8.73
C ARG A 67 0.25 14.34 -8.96
N ALA A 68 0.41 13.42 -9.90
CA ALA A 68 1.69 12.82 -10.29
C ALA A 68 2.26 13.44 -11.58
N ALA A 69 1.40 14.02 -12.44
CA ALA A 69 1.81 14.76 -13.64
C ALA A 69 2.43 16.12 -13.25
N LEU A 70 3.67 16.09 -12.78
CA LEU A 70 4.42 17.23 -12.27
C LEU A 70 5.71 17.42 -13.08
N PRO A 71 6.24 18.64 -13.17
CA PRO A 71 7.58 18.86 -13.71
C PRO A 71 8.64 18.11 -12.88
N LEU A 72 9.80 17.85 -13.49
CA LEU A 72 10.92 17.11 -12.87
C LEU A 72 11.40 17.68 -11.53
N GLY A 73 11.08 18.95 -11.24
CA GLY A 73 11.33 19.57 -9.95
C GLY A 73 10.22 20.56 -9.59
N LEU A 74 9.83 20.54 -8.31
CA LEU A 74 8.89 21.50 -7.73
C LEU A 74 9.59 22.60 -6.89
N ASN A 75 10.93 22.65 -6.88
CA ASN A 75 11.71 23.64 -6.10
C ASN A 75 11.30 23.75 -4.61
N GLY A 76 10.89 22.63 -4.01
CA GLY A 76 10.44 22.59 -2.60
C GLY A 76 8.96 22.92 -2.41
N GLU A 77 8.21 23.22 -3.46
CA GLU A 77 6.77 23.40 -3.39
C GLU A 77 6.05 22.05 -3.23
N LYS A 78 4.95 22.07 -2.47
CA LYS A 78 4.09 20.89 -2.34
C LYS A 78 3.30 20.70 -3.64
N ALA A 79 3.25 19.47 -4.11
CA ALA A 79 2.39 19.11 -5.23
C ALA A 79 0.93 19.54 -4.95
N PRO A 80 0.21 20.08 -5.96
CA PRO A 80 -1.19 20.43 -5.79
C PRO A 80 -2.04 19.18 -5.52
N ALA A 81 -3.03 19.35 -4.63
CA ALA A 81 -4.06 18.35 -4.41
C ALA A 81 -4.84 18.10 -5.72
N ASN A 82 -5.38 16.89 -5.86
CA ASN A 82 -6.18 16.53 -7.04
C ASN A 82 -7.65 16.96 -6.94
N GLY A 83 -8.13 17.33 -5.75
CA GLY A 83 -9.50 17.76 -5.49
C GLY A 83 -10.49 16.62 -5.21
N MET A 84 -10.01 15.38 -5.10
CA MET A 84 -10.80 14.18 -4.80
C MET A 84 -10.50 13.67 -3.39
N GLY A 85 -11.38 12.85 -2.83
CA GLY A 85 -11.07 12.10 -1.60
C GLY A 85 -10.00 11.03 -1.87
N ILE A 86 -9.26 10.60 -0.83
CA ILE A 86 -8.19 9.60 -0.99
C ILE A 86 -8.71 8.26 -1.53
N GLY A 87 -9.83 7.74 -1.00
CA GLY A 87 -10.36 6.46 -1.47
C GLY A 87 -10.84 6.54 -2.92
N GLU A 88 -11.46 7.66 -3.32
CA GLU A 88 -11.82 7.90 -4.72
C GLU A 88 -10.59 8.01 -5.62
N THR A 89 -9.52 8.65 -5.13
CA THR A 89 -8.22 8.74 -5.82
C THR A 89 -7.64 7.36 -6.08
N ILE A 90 -7.61 6.48 -5.08
CA ILE A 90 -7.06 5.13 -5.20
C ILE A 90 -7.89 4.25 -6.15
N ARG A 91 -9.22 4.25 -6.02
CA ARG A 91 -10.10 3.47 -6.90
C ARG A 91 -9.94 3.86 -8.38
N ASN A 92 -9.60 5.12 -8.65
CA ASN A 92 -9.45 5.67 -10.00
C ASN A 92 -7.99 5.99 -10.36
N ILE A 93 -7.00 5.41 -9.68
CA ILE A 93 -5.61 5.86 -9.81
C ILE A 93 -5.03 5.74 -11.23
N ALA A 94 -5.55 4.81 -12.03
CA ALA A 94 -5.19 4.64 -13.44
C ALA A 94 -5.58 5.82 -14.34
N SER A 95 -6.63 6.58 -13.99
CA SER A 95 -7.15 7.68 -14.79
C SER A 95 -6.91 9.06 -14.18
N THR A 96 -6.76 9.15 -12.85
CA THR A 96 -6.61 10.43 -12.15
C THR A 96 -5.22 11.06 -12.31
N GLY A 97 -4.23 10.31 -12.81
CA GLY A 97 -2.84 10.79 -12.92
C GLY A 97 -2.28 11.26 -11.58
N SER A 98 -2.70 10.61 -10.49
CA SER A 98 -2.34 10.91 -9.11
C SER A 98 -1.46 9.80 -8.52
N TRP A 99 -0.81 10.09 -7.41
CA TRP A 99 -0.13 9.09 -6.58
C TRP A 99 -0.68 9.15 -5.15
N ALA A 100 -0.55 8.05 -4.43
CA ALA A 100 -0.93 7.94 -3.03
C ALA A 100 0.11 7.13 -2.26
N ALA A 101 0.40 7.54 -1.03
CA ALA A 101 1.17 6.80 -0.04
C ALA A 101 0.35 6.64 1.24
N LEU A 102 0.26 5.39 1.69
CA LEU A 102 -0.31 5.01 2.97
C LEU A 102 0.84 4.63 3.88
N LYS A 103 0.97 5.34 5.00
CA LYS A 103 2.06 5.23 5.97
C LYS A 103 1.51 4.59 7.24
N ASN A 104 2.38 3.87 7.96
CA ASN A 104 2.01 3.26 9.23
C ASN A 104 0.73 2.41 9.17
N ILE A 105 0.62 1.57 8.13
CA ILE A 105 -0.59 0.79 7.83
C ILE A 105 -0.89 -0.27 8.90
N GLU A 106 0.10 -0.62 9.73
CA GLU A 106 -0.03 -1.48 10.91
C GLU A 106 -1.02 -0.96 11.96
N GLN A 107 -1.46 0.31 11.85
CA GLN A 107 -2.57 0.82 12.66
C GLN A 107 -3.90 0.08 12.38
N SER A 108 -4.04 -0.53 11.20
CA SER A 108 -5.14 -1.45 10.89
C SER A 108 -4.75 -2.88 11.28
N PRO A 109 -5.54 -3.58 12.12
CA PRO A 109 -5.19 -4.93 12.57
C PRO A 109 -4.92 -5.91 11.42
N ALA A 110 -5.72 -5.86 10.35
CA ALA A 110 -5.55 -6.75 9.21
C ALA A 110 -4.23 -6.50 8.45
N TYR A 111 -3.78 -5.24 8.41
CA TYR A 111 -2.50 -4.88 7.78
C TYR A 111 -1.32 -5.06 8.73
N ALA A 112 -1.52 -4.98 10.05
CA ALA A 112 -0.53 -5.41 11.03
C ALA A 112 -0.21 -6.90 10.84
N ASP A 113 -1.24 -7.75 10.74
CA ASP A 113 -1.08 -9.19 10.51
C ASP A 113 -0.36 -9.50 9.17
N LEU A 114 -0.56 -8.65 8.16
CA LEU A 114 0.11 -8.79 6.85
C LEU A 114 1.62 -8.49 6.90
N LEU A 115 2.05 -7.65 7.84
CA LEU A 115 3.45 -7.20 7.96
C LEU A 115 4.29 -8.11 8.89
N MET A 116 3.64 -9.05 9.59
CA MET A 116 4.26 -10.00 10.52
C MET A 116 4.63 -11.31 9.83
#